data_AF-A0A4Y2ESA3-F1
#
_entry.id   AF-A0A4Y2ESA3-F1
#
_cell.length_a   1.000
_cell.length_b   1.000
_cell.length_c   1.000
_cell.angle_alpha   90.00
_cell.angle_beta   90.00
_cell.angle_gamma   90.00
#
_symmetry.space_group_name_H-M   'P 1'
#
loop_
_entity.id
_entity.type
_entity.pdbx_description
1 polymer ?
#
loop_
_entity_poly.entity_id
_entity_poly.type
_entity_poly.pdbx_seq_one_letter_code
_entity_poly.pdbx_strand_id
1 'polypeptide(L)'
;MLFYLKYPLVLSDKANWQLFQELAELTTEMIQLADINDAINAVTECIIKAAEVSIPKFSGKLKRIGKPLWNEKCAEAKTAQRKEWDIFRRYPTRDNFIIFKQAKAIARRTRRQSQRHSFERYVNSIRSNISSKILWEKVRKILGSDSGQAISVLNSDGQVISDAKNCRYYRGSICSSF
;
A
#
# COMPACT_ATOMS: atom_id res chain seq x y z
N MET A 1 -6.61 -12.76 -9.49
CA MET A 1 -7.00 -11.40 -9.94
C MET A 1 -6.46 -10.42 -8.91
N LEU A 2 -5.28 -9.87 -9.16
CA LEU A 2 -4.66 -8.84 -8.32
C LEU A 2 -5.09 -7.49 -8.91
N PHE A 3 -6.13 -6.88 -8.36
CA PHE A 3 -6.39 -5.46 -8.58
C PHE A 3 -5.40 -4.67 -7.74
N TYR A 4 -4.22 -4.40 -8.28
CA TYR A 4 -3.33 -3.36 -7.76
C TYR A 4 -3.10 -2.34 -8.88
N LEU A 5 -3.66 -1.15 -8.66
CA LEU A 5 -3.32 0.14 -9.26
C LEU A 5 -3.64 0.33 -10.75
N LYS A 6 -4.86 0.78 -11.05
CA LYS A 6 -5.23 1.38 -12.34
C LYS A 6 -5.17 2.92 -12.32
N TYR A 7 -4.43 3.51 -11.38
CA TYR A 7 -4.25 4.95 -11.30
C TYR A 7 -2.76 5.28 -11.08
N PRO A 8 -2.18 6.22 -11.85
CA PRO A 8 -0.81 6.64 -11.65
C PRO A 8 -0.66 7.23 -10.25
N LEU A 9 0.37 6.82 -9.52
CA LEU A 9 0.72 7.44 -8.26
C LEU A 9 1.31 8.82 -8.57
N VAL A 10 0.64 9.86 -8.09
CA VAL A 10 1.01 11.26 -8.32
C VAL A 10 1.83 11.74 -7.12
N LEU A 11 2.97 12.40 -7.37
CA LEU A 11 3.82 12.96 -6.31
C LEU A 11 3.42 14.43 -6.05
N SER A 12 2.39 14.65 -5.23
CA SER A 12 1.92 15.99 -4.85
C SER A 12 3.02 16.88 -4.26
N ASP A 13 3.96 16.29 -3.52
CA ASP A 13 5.05 17.01 -2.85
C ASP A 13 6.13 17.50 -3.83
N LYS A 14 6.14 17.00 -5.07
CA LYS A 14 7.04 17.42 -6.14
C LYS A 14 6.33 18.17 -7.26
N ALA A 15 5.04 18.47 -7.07
CA ALA A 15 4.24 19.21 -8.04
C ALA A 15 4.72 20.66 -8.11
N ASN A 16 4.88 21.18 -9.33
CA ASN A 16 5.10 22.60 -9.55
C ASN A 16 3.74 23.30 -9.66
N TRP A 17 3.20 23.74 -8.53
CA TRP A 17 1.88 24.39 -8.47
C TRP A 17 1.83 25.75 -9.18
N GLN A 18 2.96 26.47 -9.25
CA GLN A 18 3.04 27.72 -10.01
C GLN A 18 2.86 27.45 -11.50
N LEU A 19 3.56 26.44 -12.03
CA LEU A 19 3.41 26.01 -13.42
C LEU A 19 1.99 25.46 -13.71
N PHE A 20 1.37 24.78 -12.74
CA PHE A 20 -0.02 24.35 -12.89
C PHE A 20 -0.96 25.54 -13.01
N GLN A 21 -0.79 26.55 -12.16
CA GLN A 21 -1.64 27.74 -12.14
C GLN A 21 -1.53 28.54 -13.44
N GLU A 22 -0.32 28.71 -13.98
CA GLU A 22 -0.09 29.37 -15.28
C GLU A 22 -0.74 28.60 -16.44
N LEU A 23 -0.69 27.27 -16.42
CA LEU A 23 -1.22 26.43 -17.50
C LEU A 23 -2.73 26.14 -17.40
N ALA A 24 -3.32 26.33 -16.22
CA ALA A 24 -4.73 26.11 -15.95
C ALA A 24 -5.58 27.38 -16.09
N GLU A 25 -5.02 28.48 -16.61
CA GLU A 25 -5.78 29.68 -16.90
C GLU A 25 -6.81 29.42 -18.00
N LEU A 26 -8.09 29.52 -17.63
CA LEU A 26 -9.21 29.34 -18.54
C LEU A 26 -9.43 30.63 -19.34
N THR A 27 -9.34 30.56 -20.66
CA THR A 27 -9.67 31.71 -21.52
C THR A 27 -11.18 31.82 -21.70
N THR A 28 -11.67 33.06 -21.82
CA THR A 28 -13.10 33.34 -22.09
C THR A 28 -13.61 32.66 -23.36
N GLU A 29 -12.73 32.40 -24.33
CA GLU A 29 -13.04 31.70 -25.58
C GLU A 29 -13.41 30.23 -25.36
N MET A 30 -12.88 29.57 -24.33
CA MET A 30 -13.21 28.17 -23.99
C MET A 30 -14.60 28.04 -23.36
N ILE A 31 -15.12 29.12 -22.76
CA ILE A 31 -16.42 29.18 -22.09
C ILE A 31 -17.51 29.63 -23.06
N GLN A 32 -17.16 30.41 -24.09
CA GLN A 32 -18.08 30.92 -25.11
C GLN A 32 -18.34 29.95 -26.27
N LEU A 33 -18.02 28.66 -26.11
CA LEU A 33 -18.33 27.64 -27.11
C LEU A 33 -19.85 27.48 -27.27
N ALA A 34 -20.28 27.21 -28.51
CA ALA A 34 -21.69 27.16 -28.87
C ALA A 34 -22.46 25.99 -28.21
N ASP A 35 -21.74 24.92 -27.83
CA ASP A 35 -22.30 23.78 -27.09
C ASP A 35 -21.67 23.68 -25.69
N ILE A 36 -22.52 23.35 -24.72
CA ILE A 36 -22.16 23.24 -23.30
C ILE A 36 -21.22 22.04 -23.08
N ASN A 37 -21.41 20.94 -23.80
CA ASN A 37 -20.55 19.76 -23.65
C ASN A 37 -19.14 20.04 -24.18
N ASP A 38 -19.04 20.79 -25.27
CA ASP A 38 -17.75 21.22 -25.83
C ASP A 38 -17.01 22.17 -24.90
N ALA A 39 -17.71 23.09 -24.23
CA ALA A 39 -17.13 23.93 -23.18
C ALA A 39 -16.60 23.10 -21.99
N ILE A 40 -17.37 22.12 -21.52
CA ILE A 40 -16.95 21.22 -20.42
C ILE A 40 -15.73 20.39 -20.84
N ASN A 41 -15.71 19.87 -22.06
CA ASN A 41 -14.59 19.10 -22.59
C ASN A 41 -13.32 19.96 -22.71
N ALA A 42 -13.44 21.19 -23.20
CA ALA A 42 -12.31 22.13 -23.30
C ALA A 42 -11.70 22.44 -21.91
N VAL A 43 -12.54 22.72 -20.92
CA VAL A 43 -12.10 23.00 -19.54
C VAL A 43 -11.44 21.77 -18.91
N THR A 44 -12.05 20.60 -19.05
CA THR A 44 -11.50 19.36 -18.48
C THR A 44 -10.18 18.96 -19.13
N GLU A 45 -10.04 19.13 -20.45
CA GLU A 45 -8.77 18.90 -21.14
C GLU A 45 -7.67 19.87 -20.70
N CYS A 46 -8.01 21.14 -20.48
CA CYS A 46 -7.06 22.14 -19.99
C CYS A 46 -6.49 21.73 -18.63
N ILE A 47 -7.36 21.37 -17.68
CA ILE A 47 -6.98 20.94 -16.33
C ILE A 47 -6.13 19.67 -16.38
N ILE A 48 -6.49 18.70 -17.23
CA ILE A 48 -5.73 17.46 -17.39
C ILE A 48 -4.34 17.76 -17.96
N LYS A 49 -4.24 18.55 -19.04
CA LYS A 49 -2.96 18.91 -19.67
C LYS A 49 -2.06 19.67 -18.70
N ALA A 50 -2.59 20.64 -17.98
CA ALA A 50 -1.86 21.37 -16.94
C ALA A 50 -1.34 20.41 -15.85
N ALA A 51 -2.17 19.47 -15.40
CA ALA A 51 -1.77 18.48 -14.39
C ALA A 51 -0.69 17.51 -14.90
N GLU A 52 -0.73 17.10 -16.16
CA GLU A 52 0.27 16.19 -16.73
C GLU A 52 1.66 16.83 -16.85
N VAL A 53 1.73 18.14 -17.10
CA VAL A 53 2.98 18.89 -17.23
C VAL A 53 3.54 19.28 -15.87
N SER A 54 2.69 19.76 -14.96
CA SER A 54 3.11 20.32 -13.67
C SER A 54 3.34 19.26 -12.59
N ILE A 55 2.67 18.10 -12.69
CA ILE A 55 2.74 17.07 -11.65
C ILE A 55 3.53 15.85 -12.14
N PRO A 56 4.74 15.60 -11.62
CA PRO A 56 5.53 14.46 -12.04
C PRO A 56 4.84 13.15 -11.61
N LYS A 57 4.59 12.28 -12.59
CA LYS A 57 4.09 10.93 -12.35
C LYS A 57 5.18 10.09 -11.67
N PHE A 58 4.81 9.29 -10.67
CA PHE A 58 5.75 8.39 -9.99
C PHE A 58 6.23 7.31 -10.97
N SER A 59 7.43 7.47 -11.52
CA SER A 59 8.09 6.49 -12.40
C SER A 59 8.90 5.43 -11.64
N GLY A 60 8.94 5.53 -10.31
CA GLY A 60 9.70 4.61 -9.47
C GLY A 60 9.11 3.21 -9.45
N LYS A 61 9.96 2.18 -9.53
CA LYS A 61 9.56 0.83 -9.11
C LYS A 61 9.27 0.91 -7.61
N LEU A 62 8.01 0.75 -7.22
CA LEU A 62 7.67 0.51 -5.81
C LEU A 62 8.58 -0.64 -5.35
N LYS A 63 9.44 -0.38 -4.34
CA LYS A 63 10.23 -1.45 -3.74
C LYS A 63 9.22 -2.48 -3.29
N ARG A 64 9.23 -3.65 -3.95
CA ARG A 64 8.40 -4.77 -3.56
C ARG A 64 8.84 -5.07 -2.14
N ILE A 65 8.01 -4.70 -1.16
CA ILE A 65 8.22 -5.12 0.22
C ILE A 65 8.06 -6.63 0.15
N GLY A 66 9.19 -7.32 0.01
CA GLY A 66 9.24 -8.76 0.10
C GLY A 66 8.67 -9.06 1.47
N LYS A 67 7.48 -9.63 1.52
CA LYS A 67 6.89 -10.04 2.80
C LYS A 67 7.91 -11.02 3.38
N PRO A 68 8.62 -10.69 4.47
CA PRO A 68 9.69 -11.55 5.01
C PRO A 68 9.16 -12.92 5.43
N LEU A 69 7.82 -13.01 5.51
CA LEU A 69 7.01 -14.13 5.94
C LEU A 69 6.65 -15.12 4.81
N TRP A 70 6.94 -14.78 3.55
CA TRP A 70 6.57 -15.61 2.40
C TRP A 70 7.63 -16.69 2.16
N ASN A 71 7.35 -17.90 2.63
CA ASN A 71 8.16 -19.08 2.38
C ASN A 71 7.51 -19.95 1.29
N GLU A 72 8.30 -20.78 0.59
CA GLU A 72 7.82 -21.76 -0.38
C GLU A 72 6.72 -22.66 0.22
N LYS A 73 6.94 -23.15 1.45
CA LYS A 73 5.94 -23.89 2.23
C LYS A 73 4.63 -23.12 2.45
N CYS A 74 4.68 -21.79 2.59
CA CYS A 74 3.48 -20.97 2.70
C CYS A 74 2.75 -20.82 1.36
N ALA A 75 3.50 -20.77 0.26
CA ALA A 75 2.93 -20.76 -1.09
C ALA A 75 2.23 -22.09 -1.39
N GLU A 76 2.91 -23.22 -1.14
CA GLU A 76 2.34 -24.56 -1.28
C GLU A 76 1.06 -24.74 -0.46
N ALA A 77 1.10 -24.40 0.83
CA ALA A 77 -0.07 -24.55 1.70
C ALA A 77 -1.24 -23.66 1.26
N LYS A 78 -0.96 -22.47 0.70
CA LYS A 78 -1.98 -21.59 0.11
C LYS A 78 -2.55 -22.18 -1.18
N THR A 79 -1.73 -22.75 -2.03
CA THR A 79 -2.16 -23.42 -3.27
C THR A 79 -3.03 -24.63 -2.96
N ALA A 80 -2.63 -25.46 -1.99
CA ALA A 80 -3.42 -26.58 -1.49
C ALA A 80 -4.76 -26.13 -0.91
N GLN A 81 -4.77 -25.13 -0.03
CA GLN A 81 -6.01 -24.54 0.49
C GLN A 81 -6.94 -24.06 -0.63
N ARG A 82 -6.38 -23.40 -1.66
CA ARG A 82 -7.15 -22.88 -2.78
C ARG A 82 -7.72 -23.99 -3.65
N LYS A 83 -6.95 -25.06 -3.90
CA LYS A 83 -7.41 -26.24 -4.61
C LYS A 83 -8.63 -26.85 -3.93
N GLU A 84 -8.54 -27.10 -2.63
CA GLU A 84 -9.66 -27.69 -1.87
C GLU A 84 -10.87 -26.75 -1.78
N TRP A 85 -10.62 -25.44 -1.69
CA TRP A 85 -11.70 -24.45 -1.80
C TRP A 85 -12.41 -24.51 -3.16
N ASP A 86 -11.66 -24.59 -4.25
CA ASP A 86 -12.25 -24.64 -5.59
C ASP A 86 -13.04 -25.94 -5.82
N ILE A 87 -12.60 -27.07 -5.26
CA ILE A 87 -13.34 -28.34 -5.27
C ILE A 87 -14.64 -28.21 -4.47
N PHE A 88 -14.56 -27.77 -3.21
CA PHE A 88 -15.74 -27.58 -2.36
C PHE A 88 -16.74 -26.57 -2.95
N ARG A 89 -16.25 -25.49 -3.55
CA ARG A 89 -17.08 -24.47 -4.18
C ARG A 89 -17.85 -25.00 -5.39
N ARG A 90 -17.25 -25.92 -6.17
CA ARG A 90 -17.92 -26.56 -7.32
C ARG A 90 -18.85 -27.69 -6.87
N TYR A 91 -18.44 -28.44 -5.86
CA TYR A 91 -19.15 -29.61 -5.34
C TYR A 91 -19.28 -29.52 -3.82
N PRO A 92 -20.33 -28.85 -3.31
CA PRO A 92 -20.49 -28.57 -1.88
C PRO A 92 -21.00 -29.80 -1.11
N THR A 93 -20.14 -30.81 -0.97
CA THR A 93 -20.39 -32.01 -0.16
C THR A 93 -19.77 -31.88 1.23
N ARG A 94 -20.25 -32.69 2.20
CA ARG A 94 -19.73 -32.72 3.56
C ARG A 94 -18.25 -33.10 3.61
N ASP A 95 -17.83 -34.09 2.81
CA ASP A 95 -16.45 -34.56 2.78
C ASP A 95 -15.51 -33.49 2.22
N ASN A 96 -15.92 -32.83 1.12
CA ASN A 96 -15.16 -31.71 0.54
C ASN A 96 -15.04 -30.54 1.54
N PHE A 97 -16.08 -30.28 2.34
CA PHE A 97 -16.01 -29.28 3.39
C PHE A 97 -14.99 -29.63 4.49
N ILE A 98 -14.95 -30.90 4.92
CA ILE A 98 -13.97 -31.38 5.91
C ILE A 98 -12.55 -31.22 5.37
N ILE A 99 -12.30 -31.66 4.13
CA ILE A 99 -10.99 -31.57 3.48
C ILE A 99 -10.56 -30.10 3.35
N PHE A 100 -11.45 -29.21 2.91
CA PHE A 100 -11.17 -27.77 2.86
C PHE A 100 -10.82 -27.19 4.24
N LYS A 101 -11.57 -27.57 5.29
CA LYS A 101 -11.30 -27.11 6.67
C LYS A 101 -9.95 -27.59 7.17
N GLN A 102 -9.56 -28.83 6.86
CA GLN A 102 -8.23 -29.36 7.16
C GLN A 102 -7.14 -28.56 6.43
N ALA A 103 -7.27 -28.36 5.12
CA ALA A 103 -6.33 -27.58 4.33
C ALA A 103 -6.21 -26.12 4.83
N LYS A 104 -7.33 -25.50 5.21
CA LYS A 104 -7.35 -24.17 5.84
C LYS A 104 -6.61 -24.14 7.18
N ALA A 105 -6.77 -25.17 8.02
CA ALA A 105 -6.06 -25.27 9.30
C ALA A 105 -4.55 -25.44 9.10
N ILE A 106 -4.14 -26.29 8.15
CA ILE A 106 -2.74 -26.51 7.76
C ILE A 106 -2.12 -25.19 7.27
N ALA A 107 -2.77 -24.49 6.32
CA ALA A 107 -2.29 -23.21 5.81
C ALA A 107 -2.12 -22.17 6.93
N ARG A 108 -3.07 -22.10 7.87
CA ARG A 108 -2.97 -21.21 9.04
C ARG A 108 -1.79 -21.58 9.93
N ARG A 109 -1.57 -22.87 10.21
CA ARG A 109 -0.44 -23.37 11.00
C ARG A 109 0.89 -23.02 10.34
N THR A 110 1.06 -23.34 9.07
CA THR A 110 2.29 -23.07 8.31
C THR A 110 2.62 -21.58 8.28
N ARG A 111 1.61 -20.72 8.09
CA ARG A 111 1.79 -19.26 8.14
C ARG A 111 2.30 -18.79 9.49
N ARG A 112 1.70 -19.26 10.59
CA ARG A 112 2.12 -18.92 11.96
C ARG A 112 3.53 -19.43 12.26
N GLN A 113 3.86 -20.63 11.82
CA GLN A 113 5.19 -21.21 12.02
C GLN A 113 6.26 -20.43 11.25
N SER A 114 5.98 -20.05 9.99
CA SER A 114 6.87 -19.19 9.20
C SER A 114 7.10 -17.82 9.87
N GLN A 115 6.02 -17.21 10.38
CA GLN A 115 6.11 -15.96 11.15
C GLN A 115 6.99 -16.10 12.39
N ARG A 116 6.77 -17.16 13.17
CA ARG A 116 7.57 -17.46 14.35
C ARG A 116 9.05 -17.63 14.00
N HIS A 117 9.37 -18.48 13.03
CA HIS A 117 10.75 -18.71 12.59
C HIS A 117 11.43 -17.45 12.06
N SER A 118 10.69 -16.62 11.31
CA SER A 118 11.20 -15.33 10.83
C SER A 118 11.52 -14.39 11.99
N PHE A 119 10.63 -14.33 12.98
CA PHE A 119 10.85 -13.53 14.19
C PHE A 119 12.00 -14.07 15.03
N GLU A 120 12.10 -15.38 15.23
CA GLU A 120 13.23 -16.03 15.91
C GLU A 120 14.56 -15.72 15.20
N ARG A 121 14.62 -15.81 13.87
CA ARG A 121 15.79 -15.40 13.08
C ARG A 121 16.11 -13.91 13.26
N TYR A 122 15.10 -13.06 13.29
CA TYR A 122 15.27 -11.63 13.52
C TYR A 122 15.86 -11.35 14.90
N VAL A 123 15.33 -11.97 15.96
CA VAL A 123 15.86 -11.85 17.32
C VAL A 123 17.29 -12.42 17.41
N ASN A 124 17.55 -13.59 16.82
CA ASN A 124 18.89 -14.18 16.76
C ASN A 124 19.90 -13.36 15.96
N SER A 125 19.43 -12.43 15.12
CA SER A 125 20.29 -11.46 14.43
C SER A 125 20.76 -10.32 15.36
N ILE A 126 20.29 -10.26 16.61
CA ILE A 126 20.74 -9.34 17.64
C ILE A 126 21.87 -10.01 18.42
N ARG A 127 23.11 -9.81 17.96
CA ARG A 127 24.33 -10.34 18.58
C ARG A 127 25.07 -9.25 19.33
N SER A 128 26.00 -9.63 20.21
CA SER A 128 26.83 -8.71 21.01
C SER A 128 27.75 -7.80 20.18
N ASN A 129 28.00 -8.14 18.91
CA ASN A 129 28.86 -7.38 18.00
C ASN A 129 28.14 -6.24 17.24
N ILE A 130 26.90 -5.90 17.61
CA ILE A 130 26.08 -4.88 16.94
C ILE A 130 26.21 -3.55 17.68
N SER A 131 26.30 -2.45 16.93
CA SER A 131 26.34 -1.11 17.53
C SER A 131 25.06 -0.81 18.31
N SER A 132 25.19 -0.03 19.40
CA SER A 132 24.06 0.37 20.24
C SER A 132 22.93 1.03 19.43
N LYS A 133 23.27 1.81 18.40
CA LYS A 133 22.30 2.44 17.50
C LYS A 133 21.44 1.41 16.77
N ILE A 134 22.06 0.42 16.12
CA ILE A 134 21.35 -0.62 15.35
C ILE A 134 20.54 -1.51 16.28
N LEU A 135 21.05 -1.81 17.48
CA LEU A 135 20.32 -2.52 18.52
C LEU A 135 19.02 -1.79 18.87
N TRP A 136 19.09 -0.50 19.22
CA TRP A 136 17.92 0.31 19.57
C TRP A 136 16.96 0.51 18.40
N GLU A 137 17.43 0.56 17.15
CA GLU A 137 16.58 0.53 15.96
C GLU A 137 15.80 -0.80 15.86
N LYS A 138 16.46 -1.94 16.07
CA LYS A 138 15.79 -3.25 16.07
C LYS A 138 14.78 -3.39 17.20
N VAL A 139 15.11 -2.91 18.40
CA VAL A 139 14.19 -2.90 19.56
C VAL A 139 12.96 -2.04 19.27
N ARG A 140 13.13 -0.83 18.72
CA ARG A 140 12.00 0.04 18.32
C ARG A 140 11.10 -0.62 17.27
N LYS A 141 11.67 -1.37 16.33
CA LYS A 141 10.92 -2.17 15.35
C LYS A 141 10.08 -3.26 15.99
N ILE A 142 10.60 -3.95 17.02
CA ILE A 142 9.84 -4.95 17.79
C ILE A 142 8.69 -4.29 18.54
N LEU A 143 8.93 -3.13 19.15
CA LEU A 143 7.92 -2.36 19.89
C LEU A 143 6.93 -1.62 18.98
N GLY A 144 7.07 -1.71 17.65
CA GLY A 144 6.21 -1.00 16.69
C GLY A 144 6.30 0.52 16.77
N SER A 145 7.33 1.06 17.42
CA SER A 145 7.61 2.49 17.58
C SER A 145 8.66 2.98 16.60
N ASP A 146 8.87 2.23 15.51
CA ASP A 146 9.74 2.66 14.41
C ASP A 146 9.08 3.87 13.74
N SER A 147 9.56 5.06 14.13
CA SER A 147 9.25 6.32 13.49
C SER A 147 9.92 6.33 12.11
N GLY A 148 9.46 5.48 11.21
CA GLY A 148 9.76 5.60 9.79
C GLY A 148 9.35 7.00 9.38
N GLN A 149 10.33 7.79 8.92
CA GLN A 149 10.25 9.17 8.42
C GLN A 149 8.87 9.80 8.60
N ALA A 150 8.78 10.74 9.56
CA ALA A 150 7.62 11.60 9.69
C ALA A 150 7.20 12.06 8.30
N ILE A 151 5.97 11.72 7.91
CA ILE A 151 5.36 12.23 6.68
C ILE A 151 5.49 13.75 6.80
N SER A 152 6.22 14.37 5.87
CA SER A 152 6.33 15.83 5.83
C SER A 152 4.92 16.38 5.67
N VAL A 153 4.42 16.99 6.74
CA VAL A 153 3.17 17.76 6.75
C VAL A 153 3.43 18.99 5.89
N LEU A 154 2.51 19.28 4.97
CA LEU A 154 2.54 20.49 4.14
C LEU A 154 2.64 21.72 5.05
N ASN A 155 3.65 22.55 4.81
CA ASN A 155 3.74 23.89 5.36
C ASN A 155 2.94 24.81 4.43
N SER A 156 1.77 25.24 4.88
CA SER A 156 1.14 26.47 4.40
C SER A 156 1.03 27.41 5.60
N ASP A 157 1.72 28.54 5.51
CA ASP A 157 1.56 29.73 6.34
C ASP A 157 1.68 29.55 7.87
N GLY A 158 2.68 28.77 8.31
CA GLY A 158 3.23 28.87 9.66
C GLY A 158 2.37 28.32 10.80
N GLN A 159 1.22 27.68 10.53
CA GLN A 159 0.46 26.96 11.56
C GLN A 159 0.56 25.45 11.40
N VAL A 160 1.24 24.81 12.35
CA VAL A 160 1.32 23.36 12.50
C VAL A 160 0.08 22.88 13.25
N ILE A 161 -0.93 22.37 12.53
CA ILE A 161 -2.01 21.60 13.15
C ILE A 161 -1.52 20.17 13.35
N SER A 162 -0.90 19.93 14.50
CA SER A 162 -0.44 18.59 14.89
C SER A 162 -1.63 17.74 15.35
N ASP A 163 -2.07 16.80 14.52
CA ASP A 163 -2.77 15.63 15.04
C ASP A 163 -2.29 14.34 14.37
N ALA A 164 -1.06 13.95 14.75
CA ALA A 164 -0.41 12.70 14.36
C ALA A 164 -1.15 11.43 14.86
N LYS A 165 -2.26 11.58 15.59
CA LYS A 165 -3.07 10.47 16.08
C LYS A 165 -3.93 9.82 14.99
N ASN A 166 -4.24 10.51 13.89
CA ASN A 166 -5.23 10.01 12.93
C ASN A 166 -4.66 9.15 11.76
N CYS A 167 -3.34 9.22 11.49
CA CYS A 167 -2.73 8.39 10.42
C CYS A 167 -2.46 6.92 10.82
N ARG A 168 -2.82 6.51 12.04
CA ARG A 168 -2.68 5.11 12.50
C ARG A 168 -3.71 4.17 11.87
N TYR A 169 -4.87 4.68 11.45
CA TYR A 169 -6.00 3.85 11.03
C TYR A 169 -5.79 3.10 9.72
N TYR A 170 -4.92 3.59 8.81
CA TYR A 170 -4.73 2.96 7.49
C TYR A 170 -3.57 1.96 7.41
N ARG A 171 -2.72 1.86 8.44
CA ARG A 171 -1.59 0.89 8.48
C ARG A 171 -1.82 -0.31 9.40
N GLY A 172 -2.85 -0.28 10.26
CA GLY A 172 -3.08 -1.31 11.29
C GLY A 172 -4.05 -2.45 10.93
N SER A 173 -4.91 -2.30 9.93
CA SER A 173 -6.08 -3.19 9.79
C SER A 173 -5.87 -4.49 8.99
N ILE A 174 -4.63 -4.89 8.70
CA ILE A 174 -4.37 -6.13 7.91
C ILE A 174 -3.92 -7.32 8.78
N CYS A 175 -3.79 -7.17 10.11
CA CYS A 175 -3.44 -8.31 10.97
C CYS A 175 -4.59 -8.97 11.74
N SER A 176 -5.83 -8.47 11.69
CA SER A 176 -6.96 -9.04 12.45
C SER A 176 -8.02 -9.76 11.65
N SER A 177 -7.97 -9.78 10.31
CA SER A 177 -9.00 -10.45 9.49
C SER A 177 -8.37 -11.35 8.43
N PHE A 178 -7.99 -12.58 8.80
CA PHE A 178 -7.95 -13.80 7.93
C PHE A 178 -7.54 -15.07 8.70
#